data_AF-A0A257Y576-F1
#
_entry.id   AF-A0A257Y576-F1
#
_cell.length_a   1.000
_cell.length_b   1.000
_cell.length_c   1.000
_cell.angle_alpha   90.00
_cell.angle_beta   90.00
_cell.angle_gamma   90.00
#
_symmetry.space_group_name_H-M   'P 1'
#
loop_
_entity.id
_entity.type
_entity.pdbx_description
1 polymer ?
#
loop_
_entity_poly.entity_id
_entity_poly.type
_entity_poly.pdbx_seq_one_letter_code
_entity_poly.pdbx_strand_id
1 'polypeptide(L)'
;MQDPQVGAFDEPGSDAAPTLVGRLARWLSDHDPGGIDSTRALHLAISFILVICLGYATSRTFALNLDVIFPMAGAMTALVLINFTPSASRRAEAISFGKLFALTIALLVAVVIAAPGNAPANELAMKLLLVPLTCIALYLRRFGMEGQRMGIALIIIATVAAVLHPTRIQAAWLLLAAVQGGIVTFLVRFTLGRPSALKVYSTCVIEAGETVGEYLRLLGTCVRSGVRVPPPPADMLERIKIRVRAALVNAAAEDPQAREYIEAVRSLVYRLRVATQLLGDCIPDPRGSDGAW
;
A
#
# COMPACT_ATOMS: atom_id res chain seq x y z
N MET A 1 -41.31 -2.52 -36.16
CA MET A 1 -40.18 -1.64 -35.78
C MET A 1 -39.22 -2.50 -34.99
N GLN A 2 -38.03 -2.77 -35.53
CA GLN A 2 -36.98 -3.47 -34.80
C GLN A 2 -36.37 -2.47 -33.82
N ASP A 3 -36.39 -2.80 -32.52
CA ASP A 3 -35.64 -2.05 -31.51
C ASP A 3 -34.16 -2.02 -31.92
N PRO A 4 -33.53 -0.84 -32.03
CA PRO A 4 -32.10 -0.79 -32.23
C PRO A 4 -31.44 -1.42 -31.01
N GLN A 5 -30.71 -2.52 -31.22
CA GLN A 5 -29.80 -3.08 -30.22
C GLN A 5 -28.67 -2.07 -30.00
N VAL A 6 -28.95 -1.07 -29.18
CA VAL A 6 -27.92 -0.25 -28.55
C VAL A 6 -27.21 -1.21 -27.61
N GLY A 7 -26.01 -1.65 -28.01
CA GLY A 7 -25.19 -2.57 -27.21
C GLY A 7 -25.18 -2.09 -25.77
N ALA A 8 -25.78 -2.88 -24.89
CA ALA A 8 -25.58 -2.73 -23.45
C ALA A 8 -24.07 -2.68 -23.25
N PHE A 9 -23.58 -1.73 -22.44
CA PHE A 9 -22.21 -1.77 -21.91
C PHE A 9 -21.91 -3.22 -21.59
N ASP A 10 -20.93 -3.82 -22.31
CA ASP A 10 -20.66 -5.26 -22.29
C ASP A 10 -20.89 -5.80 -20.88
N GLU A 11 -22.03 -6.45 -20.65
CA GLU A 11 -22.11 -7.40 -19.56
C GLU A 11 -21.10 -8.46 -19.96
N PRO A 12 -19.99 -8.64 -19.22
CA PRO A 12 -19.00 -9.62 -19.61
C PRO A 12 -19.71 -10.97 -19.68
N GLY A 13 -19.91 -11.44 -20.92
CA GLY A 13 -20.64 -12.65 -21.22
C GLY A 13 -20.02 -13.83 -20.48
N SER A 14 -20.79 -14.39 -19.55
CA SER A 14 -20.67 -15.74 -19.00
C SER A 14 -21.59 -15.82 -17.79
N ASP A 15 -22.72 -16.52 -17.92
CA ASP A 15 -23.63 -16.92 -16.83
C ASP A 15 -22.97 -17.81 -15.75
N ALA A 16 -21.66 -18.07 -15.83
CA ALA A 16 -20.91 -18.69 -14.75
C ALA A 16 -20.58 -17.64 -13.67
N ALA A 17 -21.08 -17.88 -12.45
CA ALA A 17 -20.71 -17.10 -11.27
C ALA A 17 -19.18 -16.92 -11.24
N PRO A 18 -18.68 -15.68 -11.09
CA PRO A 18 -17.25 -15.43 -11.20
C PRO A 18 -16.50 -16.26 -10.17
N THR A 19 -15.48 -16.98 -10.63
CA THR A 19 -14.61 -17.80 -9.77
C THR A 19 -14.02 -16.94 -8.65
N LEU A 20 -13.71 -17.55 -7.50
CA LEU A 20 -13.10 -16.84 -6.37
C LEU A 20 -11.82 -16.09 -6.80
N VAL A 21 -11.03 -16.70 -7.69
CA VAL A 21 -9.84 -16.08 -8.29
C VAL A 21 -10.20 -14.85 -9.13
N GLY A 22 -11.24 -14.93 -9.96
CA GLY A 22 -11.69 -13.80 -10.77
C GLY A 22 -12.24 -12.64 -9.93
N ARG A 23 -12.89 -12.93 -8.79
CA ARG A 23 -13.34 -11.90 -7.84
C ARG A 23 -12.17 -11.23 -7.13
N LEU A 24 -11.19 -12.02 -6.67
CA LEU A 24 -10.00 -11.50 -6.01
C LEU A 24 -9.17 -10.65 -6.97
N ALA A 25 -8.98 -11.10 -8.22
CA ALA A 25 -8.25 -10.35 -9.23
C ALA A 25 -8.91 -8.99 -9.52
N ARG A 26 -10.24 -8.95 -9.64
CA ARG A 26 -11.00 -7.69 -9.78
C ARG A 26 -10.87 -6.79 -8.56
N TRP A 27 -11.00 -7.36 -7.37
CA TRP A 27 -10.87 -6.60 -6.14
C TRP A 27 -9.47 -5.97 -6.03
N LEU A 28 -8.42 -6.73 -6.37
CA LEU A 28 -7.04 -6.24 -6.41
C LEU A 28 -6.84 -5.16 -7.49
N SER A 29 -7.40 -5.32 -8.69
CA SER A 29 -7.29 -4.28 -9.72
C SER A 29 -7.97 -2.97 -9.32
N ASP A 30 -9.02 -3.06 -8.50
CA ASP A 30 -9.77 -1.91 -8.02
C ASP A 30 -9.05 -1.20 -6.86
N HIS A 31 -8.50 -1.96 -5.91
CA HIS A 31 -7.93 -1.43 -4.67
C HIS A 31 -6.41 -1.20 -4.72
N ASP A 32 -5.69 -1.87 -5.62
CA ASP A 32 -4.26 -1.72 -5.88
C ASP A 32 -4.00 -1.53 -7.39
N PRO A 33 -4.49 -0.42 -7.98
CA PRO A 33 -4.26 -0.15 -9.39
C PRO A 33 -2.75 -0.12 -9.66
N GLY A 34 -2.32 -0.83 -10.70
CA GLY A 34 -0.90 -0.93 -11.06
C GLY A 34 -0.05 -1.82 -10.15
N GLY A 35 -0.62 -2.48 -9.14
CA GLY A 35 0.06 -3.49 -8.33
C GLY A 35 1.15 -2.93 -7.40
N ILE A 36 0.99 -1.72 -6.87
CA ILE A 36 2.01 -1.04 -6.04
C ILE A 36 2.16 -1.76 -4.70
N ASP A 37 1.05 -2.09 -4.05
CA ASP A 37 1.06 -2.80 -2.77
C ASP A 37 1.35 -4.29 -2.97
N SER A 38 0.89 -4.87 -4.08
CA SER A 38 1.20 -6.25 -4.48
C SER A 38 2.69 -6.45 -4.76
N THR A 39 3.34 -5.52 -5.46
CA THR A 39 4.79 -5.56 -5.67
C THR A 39 5.57 -5.35 -4.38
N ARG A 40 5.07 -4.50 -3.46
CA ARG A 40 5.65 -4.37 -2.11
C ARG A 40 5.54 -5.67 -1.32
N ALA A 41 4.39 -6.34 -1.37
CA ALA A 41 4.18 -7.63 -0.73
C ALA A 41 5.10 -8.71 -1.33
N LEU A 42 5.30 -8.70 -2.65
CA LEU A 42 6.25 -9.58 -3.33
C LEU A 42 7.69 -9.30 -2.87
N HIS A 43 8.11 -8.05 -2.81
CA HIS A 43 9.44 -7.66 -2.31
C HIS A 43 9.64 -8.10 -0.86
N LEU A 44 8.59 -8.00 -0.03
CA LEU A 44 8.61 -8.49 1.35
C LEU A 44 8.78 -10.00 1.40
N ALA A 45 8.01 -10.75 0.61
CA ALA A 45 8.10 -12.21 0.56
C ALA A 45 9.48 -12.68 0.11
N ILE A 46 10.02 -12.09 -0.96
CA ILE A 46 11.37 -12.40 -1.46
C ILE A 46 12.42 -12.07 -0.39
N SER A 47 12.31 -10.90 0.25
CA SER A 47 13.23 -10.49 1.32
C SER A 47 13.17 -11.46 2.51
N PHE A 48 11.99 -11.90 2.92
CA PHE A 48 11.86 -12.89 3.99
C PHE A 48 12.52 -14.22 3.64
N ILE A 49 12.26 -14.74 2.45
CA ILE A 49 12.89 -16.00 2.01
C ILE A 49 14.41 -15.86 2.04
N LEU A 50 14.95 -14.81 1.41
CA LEU A 50 16.39 -14.58 1.35
C LEU A 50 17.00 -14.37 2.73
N VAL A 51 16.39 -13.54 3.58
CA VAL A 51 16.92 -13.25 4.92
C VAL A 51 16.84 -14.46 5.83
N ILE A 52 15.78 -15.26 5.76
CA ILE A 52 15.65 -16.48 6.56
C ILE A 52 16.68 -17.52 6.10
N CYS A 53 16.80 -17.77 4.80
CA CYS A 53 17.77 -18.72 4.25
C CYS A 53 19.21 -18.30 4.56
N LEU A 54 19.56 -17.03 4.30
CA LEU A 54 20.90 -16.50 4.59
C LEU A 54 21.16 -16.47 6.10
N GLY A 55 20.18 -16.07 6.92
CA GLY A 55 20.34 -15.99 8.37
C GLY A 55 20.53 -17.37 9.00
N TYR A 56 19.79 -18.38 8.53
CA TYR A 56 19.99 -19.77 8.93
C TYR A 56 21.35 -20.30 8.50
N ALA A 57 21.76 -20.04 7.25
CA ALA A 57 23.07 -20.43 6.74
C ALA A 57 24.21 -19.77 7.54
N THR A 58 24.11 -18.48 7.86
CA THR A 58 25.07 -17.74 8.70
C THR A 58 25.14 -18.36 10.10
N SER A 59 24.00 -18.59 10.76
CA SER A 59 23.96 -19.22 12.09
C SER A 59 24.69 -20.57 12.10
N ARG A 60 24.43 -21.41 11.10
CA ARG A 60 25.03 -22.74 10.99
C ARG A 60 26.52 -22.71 10.65
N THR A 61 26.91 -21.87 9.71
CA THR A 61 28.31 -21.80 9.23
C THR A 61 29.24 -21.27 10.33
N PHE A 62 28.77 -20.31 11.12
CA PHE A 62 29.54 -19.72 12.22
C PHE A 62 29.26 -20.39 13.59
N ALA A 63 28.50 -21.49 13.62
CA ALA A 63 28.13 -22.23 14.83
C ALA A 63 27.58 -21.34 15.96
N LEU A 64 26.73 -20.36 15.61
CA LEU A 64 26.22 -19.35 16.55
C LEU A 64 25.19 -19.90 17.54
N ASN A 65 24.58 -21.06 17.24
CA ASN A 65 23.43 -21.62 17.97
C ASN A 65 22.24 -20.65 18.05
N LEU A 66 22.05 -19.81 17.03
CA LEU A 66 20.98 -18.80 16.94
C LEU A 66 20.09 -19.02 15.71
N ASP A 67 19.82 -20.29 15.39
CA ASP A 67 19.15 -20.72 14.15
C ASP A 67 17.78 -20.10 13.92
N VAL A 68 17.11 -19.67 15.00
CA VAL A 68 15.78 -19.03 14.96
C VAL A 68 15.92 -17.52 15.15
N ILE A 69 16.61 -17.09 16.22
CA ILE A 69 16.64 -15.69 16.64
C ILE A 69 17.37 -14.81 15.63
N PHE A 70 18.46 -15.31 15.02
CA PHE A 70 19.25 -14.56 14.04
C PHE A 70 18.44 -14.25 12.77
N PRO A 71 17.88 -15.25 12.04
CA PRO A 71 17.04 -14.96 10.87
C PRO A 71 15.77 -14.17 11.22
N MET A 72 15.19 -14.37 12.41
CA MET A 72 14.02 -13.59 12.85
C MET A 72 14.34 -12.10 13.01
N ALA A 73 15.48 -11.74 13.59
CA ALA A 73 15.89 -10.34 13.72
C ALA A 73 16.14 -9.68 12.35
N GLY A 74 16.79 -10.39 11.43
CA GLY A 74 16.94 -9.93 10.06
C GLY A 74 15.58 -9.72 9.37
N ALA A 75 14.65 -10.67 9.53
CA ALA A 75 13.32 -10.60 8.93
C ALA A 75 12.50 -9.44 9.53
N MET A 76 12.61 -9.18 10.83
CA MET A 76 12.02 -8.00 11.47
C MET A 76 12.56 -6.71 10.86
N THR A 77 13.88 -6.61 10.63
CA THR A 77 14.47 -5.45 9.96
C THR A 77 13.93 -5.30 8.54
N ALA A 78 13.82 -6.39 7.77
CA ALA A 78 13.22 -6.35 6.44
C ALA A 78 11.75 -5.91 6.46
N LEU A 79 10.95 -6.41 7.41
CA LEU A 79 9.56 -6.02 7.61
C LEU A 79 9.42 -4.52 7.83
N VAL A 80 10.21 -3.97 8.77
CA VAL A 80 10.19 -2.55 9.10
C VAL A 80 10.59 -1.71 7.88
N LEU A 81 11.69 -2.09 7.23
CA LEU A 81 12.22 -1.32 6.10
C LEU A 81 11.29 -1.35 4.89
N ILE A 82 10.62 -2.46 4.58
CA ILE A 82 9.73 -2.54 3.41
C ILE A 82 8.38 -1.87 3.68
N ASN A 83 7.76 -2.12 4.84
CA ASN A 83 6.42 -1.63 5.11
C ASN A 83 6.37 -0.14 5.40
N PHE A 84 7.39 0.39 6.09
CA PHE A 84 7.40 1.78 6.53
C PHE A 84 8.16 2.72 5.59
N THR A 85 8.84 2.21 4.57
CA THR A 85 9.42 3.07 3.55
C THR A 85 8.32 3.49 2.55
N PRO A 86 8.13 4.81 2.29
CA PRO A 86 7.17 5.26 1.29
C PRO A 86 7.51 4.73 -0.10
N SER A 87 6.48 4.40 -0.88
CA SER A 87 6.64 4.27 -2.35
C SER A 87 6.69 5.67 -2.94
N ALA A 88 7.84 6.33 -2.79
CA ALA A 88 8.12 7.67 -3.28
C ALA A 88 9.10 7.65 -4.47
N SER A 89 9.58 8.81 -4.91
CA SER A 89 10.77 8.90 -5.78
C SER A 89 11.94 8.10 -5.18
N ARG A 90 12.81 7.50 -6.02
CA ARG A 90 13.92 6.64 -5.55
C ARG A 90 14.81 7.33 -4.51
N ARG A 91 15.02 8.64 -4.67
CA ARG A 91 15.84 9.43 -3.75
C ARG A 91 15.16 9.60 -2.39
N ALA A 92 13.89 9.98 -2.38
CA ALA A 92 13.13 10.10 -1.13
C ALA A 92 13.00 8.75 -0.42
N GLU A 93 12.79 7.68 -1.19
CA GLU A 93 12.76 6.31 -0.69
C GLU A 93 14.08 5.92 -0.02
N ALA A 94 15.22 6.16 -0.67
CA ALA A 94 16.54 5.86 -0.12
C ALA A 94 16.84 6.68 1.16
N ILE A 95 16.41 7.94 1.21
CA ILE A 95 16.55 8.78 2.40
C ILE A 95 15.70 8.23 3.55
N SER A 96 14.42 7.95 3.32
CA SER A 96 13.53 7.38 4.35
C SER A 96 14.00 6.00 4.80
N PHE A 97 14.48 5.17 3.87
CA PHE A 97 15.10 3.88 4.16
C PHE A 97 16.32 4.06 5.07
N GLY A 98 17.22 4.98 4.74
CA GLY A 98 18.40 5.29 5.55
C GLY A 98 18.04 5.75 6.96
N LYS A 99 17.02 6.62 7.11
CA LYS A 99 16.55 7.07 8.43
C LYS A 99 15.96 5.92 9.25
N LEU A 100 15.11 5.08 8.66
CA LEU A 100 14.51 3.92 9.34
C LEU A 100 15.57 2.87 9.72
N PHE A 101 16.54 2.64 8.83
CA PHE A 101 17.65 1.75 9.10
C PHE A 101 18.54 2.28 10.23
N ALA A 102 18.91 3.57 10.18
CA ALA A 102 19.67 4.21 11.25
C ALA A 102 18.95 4.16 12.59
N LEU A 103 17.64 4.41 12.62
CA LEU A 103 16.80 4.28 13.81
C LEU A 103 16.81 2.83 14.35
N THR A 104 16.69 1.85 13.46
CA THR A 104 16.72 0.42 13.81
C THR A 104 18.05 0.04 14.45
N ILE A 105 19.17 0.46 13.84
CA ILE A 105 20.51 0.21 14.37
C ILE A 105 20.73 0.93 15.70
N ALA A 106 20.34 2.21 15.81
CA ALA A 106 20.48 2.97 17.05
C ALA A 106 19.72 2.31 18.22
N LEU A 107 18.50 1.83 17.96
CA LEU A 107 17.71 1.13 18.97
C LEU A 107 18.33 -0.22 19.35
N LEU A 108 18.84 -0.98 18.38
CA LEU A 108 19.55 -2.23 18.67
C LEU A 108 20.86 -2.00 19.45
N VAL A 109 21.59 -0.93 19.18
CA VAL A 109 22.77 -0.52 19.98
C VAL A 109 22.34 -0.22 21.42
N ALA A 110 21.24 0.51 21.62
CA ALA A 110 20.70 0.74 22.97
C ALA A 110 20.33 -0.58 23.68
N VAL A 111 19.78 -1.56 22.95
CA VAL A 111 19.50 -2.92 23.47
C VAL A 111 20.78 -3.65 23.87
N VAL A 112 21.85 -3.54 23.08
CA VAL A 112 23.17 -4.13 23.42
C VAL A 112 23.71 -3.55 24.71
N ILE A 113 23.59 -2.22 24.89
CA ILE A 113 24.04 -1.52 26.10
C ILE A 113 23.20 -1.95 27.31
N ALA A 114 21.87 -1.97 27.17
CA ALA A 114 20.94 -2.34 28.23
C ALA A 114 21.08 -3.83 28.65
N ALA A 115 21.31 -4.72 27.69
CA ALA A 115 21.57 -6.14 27.90
C ALA A 115 20.54 -6.83 28.82
N PRO A 116 19.26 -6.90 28.42
CA PRO A 116 18.19 -7.36 29.29
C PRO A 116 18.38 -8.80 29.79
N GLY A 117 19.02 -9.68 29.01
CA GLY A 117 19.22 -11.08 29.39
C GLY A 117 20.35 -11.33 30.40
N ASN A 118 21.11 -10.30 30.79
CA ASN A 118 22.26 -10.48 31.69
C ASN A 118 21.88 -10.39 33.18
N ALA A 119 20.78 -9.71 33.53
CA ALA A 119 20.35 -9.54 34.92
C ALA A 119 18.83 -9.26 34.99
N PRO A 120 18.12 -9.73 36.04
CA PRO A 120 16.68 -9.53 36.18
C PRO A 120 16.28 -8.05 36.30
N ALA A 121 17.16 -7.21 36.85
CA ALA A 121 16.96 -5.76 36.88
C ALA A 121 17.00 -5.13 35.47
N ASN A 122 17.85 -5.63 34.58
CA ASN A 122 17.95 -5.13 33.20
C ASN A 122 16.73 -5.53 32.37
N GLU A 123 16.20 -6.73 32.60
CA GLU A 123 14.94 -7.16 32.02
C GLU A 123 13.79 -6.20 32.38
N LEU A 124 13.64 -5.91 33.67
CA LEU A 124 12.60 -5.00 34.16
C LEU A 124 12.80 -3.59 33.61
N ALA A 125 14.04 -3.09 33.57
CA ALA A 125 14.38 -1.80 32.98
C ALA A 125 13.98 -1.73 31.50
N MET A 126 14.26 -2.78 30.71
CA MET A 126 13.89 -2.84 29.29
C MET A 126 12.37 -2.83 29.07
N LYS A 127 11.62 -3.57 29.89
CA LYS A 127 10.14 -3.56 29.84
C LYS A 127 9.58 -2.19 30.22
N LEU A 128 10.12 -1.55 31.25
CA LEU A 128 9.72 -0.20 31.67
C LEU A 128 10.06 0.85 30.60
N LEU A 129 11.15 0.66 29.86
CA LEU A 129 11.60 1.56 28.79
C LEU A 129 10.63 1.59 27.59
N LEU A 130 9.73 0.60 27.46
CA LEU A 130 8.63 0.64 26.47
C LEU A 130 7.67 1.83 26.72
N VAL A 131 7.45 2.22 27.97
CA VAL A 131 6.56 3.35 28.32
C VAL A 131 7.08 4.68 27.75
N PRO A 132 8.31 5.14 28.07
CA PRO A 132 8.84 6.37 27.50
C PRO A 132 9.05 6.26 25.98
N LEU A 133 9.42 5.08 25.45
CA LEU A 133 9.49 4.87 24.00
C LEU A 133 8.13 5.05 23.31
N THR A 134 7.05 4.61 23.94
CA THR A 134 5.68 4.83 23.43
C THR A 134 5.34 6.32 23.43
N CYS A 135 5.70 7.06 24.49
CA CYS A 135 5.55 8.52 24.52
C CYS A 135 6.33 9.21 23.40
N ILE A 136 7.58 8.78 23.14
CA ILE A 136 8.39 9.27 22.02
C ILE A 136 7.72 8.94 20.68
N ALA A 137 7.23 7.72 20.49
CA ALA A 137 6.53 7.31 19.27
C ALA A 137 5.26 8.14 19.02
N LEU A 138 4.49 8.43 20.07
CA LEU A 138 3.32 9.31 20.01
C LEU A 138 3.72 10.75 19.70
N TYR A 139 4.81 11.25 20.28
CA TYR A 139 5.34 12.58 19.99
C TYR A 139 5.79 12.69 18.53
N LEU A 140 6.47 11.66 18.00
CA LEU A 140 6.92 11.61 16.61
C LEU A 140 5.76 11.73 15.60
N ARG A 141 4.55 11.28 15.97
CA ARG A 141 3.34 11.43 15.14
C ARG A 141 3.04 12.88 14.77
N ARG A 142 3.49 13.86 15.58
CA ARG A 142 3.30 15.30 15.28
C ARG A 142 4.06 15.75 14.03
N PHE A 143 5.12 15.05 13.63
CA PHE A 143 5.90 15.36 12.42
C PHE A 143 5.30 14.75 11.14
N GLY A 144 4.02 14.36 11.18
CA GLY A 144 3.30 13.84 10.01
C GLY A 144 3.53 12.36 9.75
N MET A 145 3.29 11.94 8.50
CA MET A 145 3.30 10.52 8.11
C MET A 145 4.67 9.85 8.29
N GLU A 146 5.75 10.58 8.08
CA GLU A 146 7.11 10.06 8.27
C GLU A 146 7.39 9.77 9.75
N GLY A 147 7.04 10.70 10.64
CA GLY A 147 7.17 10.51 12.09
C GLY A 147 6.28 9.40 12.65
N GLN A 148 5.05 9.25 12.14
CA GLN A 148 4.18 8.12 12.50
C GLN A 148 4.83 6.77 12.17
N ARG A 149 5.44 6.65 10.99
CA ARG A 149 6.10 5.41 10.54
C ARG A 149 7.33 5.09 11.37
N MET A 150 8.15 6.09 11.71
CA MET A 150 9.27 5.93 12.63
C MET A 150 8.81 5.50 14.02
N GLY A 151 7.72 6.08 14.53
CA GLY A 151 7.14 5.71 15.83
C GLY A 151 6.67 4.25 15.87
N ILE A 152 5.99 3.78 14.82
CA ILE A 152 5.56 2.38 14.74
C ILE A 152 6.77 1.44 14.65
N ALA A 153 7.76 1.76 13.80
CA ALA A 153 8.99 0.98 13.69
C ALA A 153 9.71 0.84 15.04
N LEU A 154 9.83 1.96 15.77
CA LEU A 154 10.43 2.01 17.10
C LEU A 154 9.70 1.09 18.09
N ILE A 155 8.37 1.11 18.13
CA ILE A 155 7.58 0.23 19.01
C ILE A 155 7.78 -1.24 18.64
N ILE A 156 7.75 -1.60 17.36
CA ILE A 156 7.91 -2.99 16.91
C ILE A 156 9.27 -3.54 17.37
N ILE A 157 10.35 -2.82 17.06
CA ILE A 157 11.71 -3.27 17.38
C ILE A 157 11.90 -3.36 18.90
N ALA A 158 11.41 -2.36 19.64
CA ALA A 158 11.51 -2.35 21.09
C ALA A 158 10.73 -3.50 21.73
N THR A 159 9.54 -3.79 21.21
CA THR A 159 8.71 -4.91 21.69
C THR A 159 9.39 -6.25 21.44
N VAL A 160 9.94 -6.47 20.24
CA VAL A 160 10.66 -7.71 19.92
C VAL A 160 11.88 -7.88 20.84
N ALA A 161 12.65 -6.82 21.05
CA ALA A 161 13.79 -6.87 21.96
C ALA A 161 13.37 -7.11 23.43
N ALA A 162 12.25 -6.52 23.85
CA ALA A 162 11.69 -6.71 25.18
C ALA A 162 11.06 -8.10 25.38
N VAL A 163 10.71 -8.83 24.33
CA VAL A 163 10.21 -10.22 24.41
C VAL A 163 11.37 -11.22 24.39
N LEU A 164 12.41 -10.96 23.60
CA LEU A 164 13.51 -11.91 23.42
C LEU A 164 14.52 -11.94 24.56
N HIS A 165 14.59 -10.87 25.37
CA HIS A 165 15.55 -10.74 26.47
C HIS A 165 17.00 -11.12 26.08
N PRO A 166 17.56 -10.56 24.99
CA PRO A 166 18.87 -10.98 24.52
C PRO A 166 19.96 -10.66 25.55
N THR A 167 20.92 -11.58 25.69
CA THR A 167 22.19 -11.29 26.36
C THR A 167 23.03 -10.32 25.52
N ARG A 168 24.09 -9.72 26.09
CA ARG A 168 24.98 -8.80 25.33
C ARG A 168 25.49 -9.40 24.03
N ILE A 169 25.94 -10.65 24.09
CA ILE A 169 26.52 -11.34 22.93
C ILE A 169 25.44 -11.61 21.90
N GLN A 170 24.26 -12.09 22.31
CA GLN A 170 23.14 -12.28 21.40
C GLN A 170 22.72 -10.96 20.76
N ALA A 171 22.60 -9.88 21.53
CA ALA A 171 22.23 -8.56 21.02
C ALA A 171 23.24 -8.02 19.98
N ALA A 172 24.54 -8.30 20.15
CA ALA A 172 25.55 -7.99 19.14
C ALA A 172 25.36 -8.80 17.84
N TRP A 173 24.97 -10.07 17.94
CA TRP A 173 24.58 -10.86 16.77
C TRP A 173 23.29 -10.35 16.11
N LEU A 174 22.32 -9.82 16.89
CA LEU A 174 21.12 -9.19 16.32
C LEU A 174 21.44 -7.93 15.54
N LEU A 175 22.46 -7.15 15.94
CA LEU A 175 22.96 -6.03 15.14
C LEU A 175 23.45 -6.51 13.77
N LEU A 176 24.26 -7.57 13.74
CA LEU A 176 24.74 -8.15 12.48
C LEU A 176 23.59 -8.71 11.64
N ALA A 177 22.62 -9.38 12.26
CA ALA A 177 21.41 -9.86 11.58
C ALA A 177 20.59 -8.71 10.98
N ALA A 178 20.46 -7.59 11.69
CA ALA A 178 19.77 -6.41 11.19
C ALA A 178 20.51 -5.77 10.00
N VAL A 179 21.84 -5.72 10.03
CA VAL A 179 22.65 -5.27 8.89
C VAL A 179 22.44 -6.19 7.69
N GLN A 180 22.49 -7.51 7.89
CA GLN A 180 22.21 -8.48 6.82
C GLN A 180 20.80 -8.30 6.25
N GLY A 181 19.78 -8.18 7.11
CA GLY A 181 18.41 -7.90 6.71
C GLY A 181 18.27 -6.59 5.93
N GLY A 182 18.96 -5.54 6.36
CA GLY A 182 19.01 -4.25 5.68
C GLY A 182 19.63 -4.33 4.30
N ILE A 183 20.75 -5.04 4.15
CA ILE A 183 21.43 -5.24 2.85
C ILE A 183 20.53 -6.00 1.89
N VAL A 184 19.98 -7.14 2.32
CA VAL A 184 19.08 -7.95 1.46
C VAL A 184 17.87 -7.12 1.04
N THR A 185 17.25 -6.41 1.99
CA THR A 185 16.10 -5.56 1.70
C THR A 185 16.45 -4.45 0.72
N PHE A 186 17.60 -3.81 0.90
CA PHE A 186 18.09 -2.77 -0.01
C PHE A 186 18.25 -3.34 -1.43
N LEU A 187 18.92 -4.49 -1.56
CA LEU A 187 19.09 -5.14 -2.85
C LEU A 187 17.73 -5.45 -3.48
N VAL A 188 16.88 -6.23 -2.80
CA VAL A 188 15.56 -6.61 -3.30
C VAL A 188 14.74 -5.37 -3.70
N ARG A 189 14.74 -4.31 -2.89
CA ARG A 189 13.93 -3.12 -3.11
C ARG A 189 14.41 -2.26 -4.28
N PHE A 190 15.73 -2.14 -4.46
CA PHE A 190 16.31 -1.25 -5.47
C PHE A 190 16.71 -1.97 -6.78
N THR A 191 16.81 -3.30 -6.79
CA THR A 191 17.08 -4.08 -8.01
C THR A 191 15.82 -4.59 -8.70
N LEU A 192 14.79 -4.97 -7.96
CA LEU A 192 13.53 -5.43 -8.56
C LEU A 192 12.75 -4.27 -9.18
N GLY A 193 12.12 -4.54 -10.32
CA GLY A 193 11.29 -3.58 -11.03
C GLY A 193 10.11 -3.11 -10.18
N ARG A 194 9.85 -1.80 -10.18
CA ARG A 194 8.69 -1.21 -9.49
C ARG A 194 7.81 -0.44 -10.50
N PRO A 195 6.48 -0.50 -10.36
CA PRO A 195 5.59 0.36 -11.13
C PRO A 195 5.75 1.83 -10.69
N SER A 196 5.59 2.77 -11.63
CA SER A 196 5.51 4.20 -11.30
C SER A 196 4.07 4.55 -10.90
N ALA A 197 3.90 5.06 -9.68
CA ALA A 197 2.60 5.45 -9.15
C ALA A 197 2.00 6.65 -9.91
N LEU A 198 2.83 7.59 -10.37
CA LEU A 198 2.38 8.68 -11.24
C LEU A 198 1.82 8.15 -12.57
N LYS A 199 2.51 7.21 -13.21
CA LYS A 199 2.04 6.60 -14.46
C LYS A 199 0.74 5.81 -14.24
N VAL A 200 0.64 5.09 -13.13
CA VAL A 200 -0.59 4.38 -12.74
C VAL A 200 -1.73 5.35 -12.52
N TYR A 201 -1.49 6.48 -11.83
CA TYR A 201 -2.49 7.52 -11.62
C TYR A 201 -2.96 8.15 -12.92
N SER A 202 -2.04 8.55 -13.81
CA SER A 202 -2.42 9.12 -15.10
C SER A 202 -3.24 8.15 -15.93
N THR A 203 -2.87 6.87 -15.93
CA THR A 203 -3.62 5.79 -16.61
C THR A 203 -5.03 5.66 -16.03
N CYS A 204 -5.17 5.63 -14.69
CA CYS A 204 -6.49 5.56 -14.05
C CYS A 204 -7.37 6.78 -14.35
N VAL A 205 -6.80 7.98 -14.47
CA VAL A 205 -7.54 9.19 -14.82
C VAL A 205 -7.98 9.18 -16.28
N ILE A 206 -7.11 8.74 -17.20
CA ILE A 206 -7.44 8.60 -18.62
C ILE A 206 -8.57 7.59 -18.80
N GLU A 207 -8.43 6.39 -18.21
CA GLU A 207 -9.46 5.35 -18.23
C GLU A 207 -10.77 5.87 -17.66
N ALA A 208 -10.74 6.62 -16.54
CA ALA A 208 -11.95 7.23 -15.97
C ALA A 208 -12.62 8.22 -16.94
N GLY A 209 -11.82 9.04 -17.64
CA GLY A 209 -12.31 9.99 -18.63
C GLY A 209 -12.93 9.31 -19.85
N GLU A 210 -12.27 8.29 -20.39
CA GLU A 210 -12.79 7.46 -21.50
C GLU A 210 -14.10 6.79 -21.11
N THR A 211 -14.13 6.17 -19.93
CA THR A 211 -15.29 5.46 -19.40
C THR A 211 -16.50 6.40 -19.22
N VAL A 212 -16.30 7.62 -18.71
CA VAL A 212 -17.37 8.63 -18.63
C VAL A 212 -17.77 9.15 -20.02
N GLY A 213 -16.80 9.34 -20.92
CA GLY A 213 -17.05 9.77 -22.30
C GLY A 213 -17.90 8.77 -23.08
N GLU A 214 -17.62 7.47 -22.94
CA GLU A 214 -18.41 6.39 -23.51
C GLU A 214 -19.84 6.40 -22.98
N TYR A 215 -20.02 6.60 -21.68
CA TYR A 215 -21.34 6.69 -21.07
C TYR A 215 -22.13 7.92 -21.55
N LEU A 216 -21.47 9.09 -21.69
CA LEU A 216 -22.08 10.28 -22.28
C LEU A 216 -22.45 10.08 -23.75
N ARG A 217 -21.64 9.33 -24.51
CA ARG A 217 -21.94 8.97 -25.89
C ARG A 217 -23.17 8.07 -25.96
N LEU A 218 -23.26 7.08 -25.05
CA LEU A 218 -24.41 6.19 -24.93
C LEU A 218 -25.69 6.97 -24.58
N LEU A 219 -25.61 7.84 -23.57
CA LEU A 219 -26.67 8.78 -23.21
C LEU A 219 -27.15 9.57 -24.44
N GLY A 220 -26.22 10.19 -25.17
CA GLY A 220 -26.55 10.96 -26.38
C GLY A 220 -27.17 10.12 -27.49
N THR A 221 -26.77 8.85 -27.65
CA THR A 221 -27.42 7.93 -28.60
C THR A 221 -28.83 7.58 -28.16
N CYS A 222 -29.04 7.20 -26.90
CA CYS A 222 -30.35 6.82 -26.36
C CYS A 222 -31.35 7.97 -26.45
N VAL A 223 -30.94 9.20 -26.09
CA VAL A 223 -31.77 10.40 -26.21
C VAL A 223 -32.16 10.66 -27.65
N ARG A 224 -31.22 10.58 -28.60
CA ARG A 224 -31.51 10.78 -30.03
C ARG A 224 -32.42 9.72 -30.62
N SER A 225 -32.29 8.47 -30.18
CA SER A 225 -33.11 7.35 -30.65
C SER A 225 -34.47 7.26 -29.94
N GLY A 226 -34.74 8.10 -28.94
CA GLY A 226 -35.96 8.00 -28.12
C GLY A 226 -36.04 6.71 -27.30
N VAL A 227 -34.89 6.08 -27.02
CA VAL A 227 -34.80 4.81 -26.30
C VAL A 227 -34.43 5.10 -24.85
N ARG A 228 -34.95 4.30 -23.92
CA ARG A 228 -34.63 4.40 -22.50
C ARG A 228 -33.12 4.30 -22.29
N VAL A 229 -32.58 5.25 -21.54
CA VAL A 229 -31.18 5.23 -21.12
C VAL A 229 -31.00 4.06 -20.14
N PRO A 230 -30.06 3.13 -20.39
CA PRO A 230 -29.75 2.11 -19.41
C PRO A 230 -29.19 2.79 -18.16
N PRO A 231 -29.60 2.38 -16.94
CA PRO A 231 -29.05 2.95 -15.73
C PRO A 231 -27.51 2.81 -15.76
N PRO A 232 -26.77 3.82 -15.28
CA PRO A 232 -25.33 3.67 -15.15
C PRO A 232 -25.10 2.44 -14.28
N PRO A 233 -24.19 1.52 -14.65
CA PRO A 233 -23.88 0.39 -13.79
C PRO A 233 -23.47 0.98 -12.44
N ALA A 234 -24.22 0.70 -11.38
CA ALA A 234 -23.98 1.29 -10.05
C ALA A 234 -22.50 1.13 -9.62
N ASP A 235 -21.92 0.01 -10.04
CA ASP A 235 -20.52 -0.37 -9.86
C ASP A 235 -19.51 0.47 -10.66
N MET A 236 -19.83 0.96 -11.86
CA MET A 236 -18.88 1.60 -12.77
C MET A 236 -18.30 2.89 -12.16
N LEU A 237 -19.18 3.77 -11.68
CA LEU A 237 -18.79 5.05 -11.10
C LEU A 237 -18.11 4.88 -9.74
N GLU A 238 -18.53 3.86 -8.98
CA GLU A 238 -17.90 3.52 -7.71
C GLU A 238 -16.50 2.94 -7.90
N ARG A 239 -16.31 2.04 -8.89
CA ARG A 239 -15.00 1.49 -9.25
C ARG A 239 -14.03 2.58 -9.72
N ILE A 240 -14.47 3.51 -10.57
CA ILE A 240 -13.65 4.67 -10.98
C ILE A 240 -13.20 5.47 -9.75
N LYS A 241 -14.13 5.77 -8.84
CA LYS A 241 -13.83 6.50 -7.60
C LYS A 241 -12.79 5.76 -6.76
N ILE A 242 -12.95 4.45 -6.56
CA ILE A 242 -12.05 3.62 -5.76
C ILE A 242 -10.66 3.59 -6.39
N ARG A 243 -10.56 3.28 -7.69
CA ARG A 243 -9.29 3.19 -8.43
C ARG A 243 -8.52 4.51 -8.43
N VAL A 244 -9.18 5.62 -8.79
CA VAL A 244 -8.54 6.95 -8.81
C VAL A 244 -8.09 7.35 -7.40
N ARG A 245 -8.89 7.06 -6.36
CA ARG A 245 -8.52 7.35 -4.97
C ARG A 245 -7.34 6.50 -4.48
N ALA A 246 -7.29 5.22 -4.83
CA ALA A 246 -6.19 4.33 -4.47
C ALA A 246 -4.88 4.77 -5.16
N ALA A 247 -4.94 5.04 -6.46
CA ALA A 247 -3.78 5.50 -7.24
C ALA A 247 -3.25 6.86 -6.73
N LEU A 248 -4.15 7.77 -6.33
CA LEU A 248 -3.82 9.10 -5.81
C LEU A 248 -2.89 9.06 -4.59
N VAL A 249 -3.16 8.17 -3.63
CA VAL A 249 -2.38 8.11 -2.37
C VAL A 249 -0.91 7.82 -2.67
N ASN A 250 -0.66 6.90 -3.59
CA ASN A 250 0.69 6.51 -3.99
C ASN A 250 1.34 7.55 -4.91
N ALA A 251 0.58 8.15 -5.84
CA ALA A 251 1.09 9.21 -6.72
C ALA A 251 1.50 10.48 -5.96
N ALA A 252 0.69 10.92 -4.99
CA ALA A 252 1.01 12.07 -4.14
C ALA A 252 2.22 11.80 -3.22
N ALA A 253 2.51 10.54 -2.92
CA ALA A 253 3.73 10.14 -2.21
C ALA A 253 4.95 10.09 -3.14
N GLU A 254 4.78 9.76 -4.43
CA GLU A 254 5.85 9.75 -5.42
C GLU A 254 6.37 11.15 -5.77
N ASP A 255 5.46 12.09 -6.02
CA ASP A 255 5.78 13.49 -6.29
C ASP A 255 4.93 14.45 -5.44
N PRO A 256 5.46 14.91 -4.30
CA PRO A 256 4.77 15.88 -3.44
C PRO A 256 4.56 17.25 -4.09
N GLN A 257 5.38 17.65 -5.07
CA GLN A 257 5.26 18.96 -5.73
C GLN A 257 4.08 18.98 -6.70
N ALA A 258 3.77 17.84 -7.33
CA ALA A 258 2.61 17.68 -8.20
C ALA A 258 1.28 17.57 -7.43
N ARG A 259 1.28 17.59 -6.09
CA ARG A 259 0.09 17.32 -5.27
C ARG A 259 -1.09 18.24 -5.57
N GLU A 260 -0.87 19.53 -5.75
CA GLU A 260 -1.95 20.48 -6.08
C GLU A 260 -2.60 20.15 -7.43
N TYR A 261 -1.78 19.87 -8.44
CA TYR A 261 -2.26 19.45 -9.76
C TYR A 261 -3.04 18.14 -9.68
N ILE A 262 -2.49 17.14 -8.99
CA ILE A 262 -3.11 15.83 -8.79
C ILE A 262 -4.47 15.98 -8.07
N GLU A 263 -4.54 16.80 -7.02
CA GLU A 263 -5.80 17.05 -6.30
C GLU A 263 -6.83 17.83 -7.15
N ALA A 264 -6.38 18.76 -8.00
CA ALA A 264 -7.22 19.46 -8.96
C ALA A 264 -7.83 18.48 -9.98
N VAL A 265 -7.02 17.58 -10.54
CA VAL A 265 -7.49 16.53 -11.47
C VAL A 265 -8.50 15.61 -10.80
N ARG A 266 -8.27 15.16 -9.56
CA ARG A 266 -9.27 14.40 -8.79
C ARG A 266 -10.60 15.16 -8.69
N SER A 267 -10.54 16.45 -8.38
CA SER A 267 -11.74 17.28 -8.24
C SER A 267 -12.51 17.39 -9.56
N LEU A 268 -11.80 17.49 -10.69
CA LEU A 268 -12.39 17.51 -12.03
C LEU A 268 -13.12 16.20 -12.34
N VAL A 269 -12.47 15.05 -12.12
CA VAL A 269 -13.06 13.72 -12.33
C VAL A 269 -14.31 13.53 -11.47
N TYR A 270 -14.28 13.98 -10.21
CA TYR A 270 -15.44 13.95 -9.33
C TYR A 270 -16.59 14.82 -9.85
N ARG A 271 -16.31 16.06 -10.28
CA ARG A 271 -17.32 16.97 -10.85
C ARG A 271 -17.93 16.41 -12.14
N LEU A 272 -17.09 15.85 -13.01
CA LEU A 272 -17.52 15.21 -14.25
C LEU A 272 -18.50 14.06 -13.94
N ARG A 273 -18.15 13.19 -12.98
CA ARG A 273 -19.03 12.12 -12.51
C ARG A 273 -20.39 12.66 -12.04
N VAL A 274 -20.39 13.66 -11.16
CA VAL A 274 -21.63 14.21 -10.60
C VAL A 274 -22.50 14.82 -11.71
N ALA A 275 -21.89 15.57 -12.64
CA ALA A 275 -22.60 16.13 -13.78
C ALA A 275 -23.21 15.03 -14.67
N THR A 276 -22.49 13.95 -14.92
CA THR A 276 -22.98 12.82 -15.70
C THR A 276 -24.14 12.08 -15.01
N GLN A 277 -24.09 11.92 -13.69
CA GLN A 277 -25.20 11.34 -12.92
C GLN A 277 -26.44 12.23 -12.99
N LEU A 278 -26.29 13.54 -12.72
CA LEU A 278 -27.39 14.50 -12.78
C LEU A 278 -28.01 14.59 -14.18
N LEU A 279 -27.18 14.56 -15.24
CA LEU A 279 -27.68 14.54 -16.62
C LEU A 279 -28.50 13.27 -16.91
N GLY A 280 -28.10 12.12 -16.38
CA GLY A 280 -28.88 10.88 -16.48
C GLY A 280 -30.23 10.99 -15.77
N ASP A 281 -30.23 11.54 -14.54
CA ASP A 281 -31.44 11.71 -13.73
C ASP A 281 -32.44 12.71 -14.34
N CYS A 282 -31.97 13.67 -15.15
CA CYS A 282 -32.82 14.65 -15.81
C CYS A 282 -33.49 14.14 -17.10
N ILE A 283 -33.15 12.95 -17.62
CA ILE A 283 -33.75 12.43 -18.84
C ILE A 283 -35.09 11.77 -18.51
N PRO A 284 -36.23 12.30 -19.01
CA PRO A 284 -37.53 11.72 -18.74
C PRO A 284 -37.63 10.30 -19.31
N ASP A 285 -38.23 9.38 -18.55
CA ASP A 285 -38.45 8.01 -19.02
C ASP A 285 -39.49 8.03 -20.15
N PRO A 286 -39.15 7.62 -21.39
CA PRO A 286 -40.06 7.70 -22.53
C PRO A 286 -41.32 6.82 -22.38
N ARG A 287 -41.38 5.94 -21.36
CA ARG A 287 -42.57 5.14 -21.02
C ARG A 287 -43.34 5.66 -19.80
N GLY A 288 -42.88 6.75 -19.17
CA GLY A 288 -43.44 7.30 -17.94
C GLY A 288 -44.57 8.32 -18.12
N SER A 289 -44.95 8.64 -19.37
CA SER A 289 -45.97 9.66 -19.68
C SER A 289 -47.32 9.10 -20.17
N ASP A 290 -47.60 7.81 -19.97
CA ASP A 290 -48.89 7.20 -20.35
C ASP A 290 -49.87 7.01 -19.16
N GLY A 291 -49.68 7.69 -18.03
CA GLY A 291 -50.58 7.46 -16.89
C GLY A 291 -50.49 8.39 -15.67
N ALA A 292 -50.15 9.66 -15.84
CA ALA A 292 -50.28 10.63 -14.75
C ALA A 292 -50.74 12.00 -15.26
N TRP A 293 -52.03 12.04 -15.62
CA TRP A 293 -52.90 13.22 -15.49
C TRP A 293 -54.17 12.76 -14.77
#